data_AF-A0A8X7Q3D8-F1
#
_entry.id   AF-A0A8X7Q3D8-F1
#
_cell.length_a   1.000
_cell.length_b   1.000
_cell.length_c   1.000
_cell.angle_alpha   90.00
_cell.angle_beta   90.00
_cell.angle_gamma   90.00
#
_symmetry.space_group_name_H-M   'P 1'
#
loop_
_entity.id
_entity.type
_entity.pdbx_description
1 polymer ?
#
loop_
_entity_poly.entity_id
_entity_poly.type
_entity_poly.pdbx_seq_one_letter_code
_entity_poly.pdbx_strand_id
1 'polypeptide(L)'
;MNNKSTSILLLSLVLLPLYASASPRVGGWRPLSDVNDPHVVEIGKFSVSEYNKQSKAGLEFVVVVSGESQVVAGMNYRLIVAVNDGVETAGAGASKNYEAIVWERRG
;
A
#
# COMPACT_ATOMS: atom_id res chain seq x y z
N MET A 1 -76.03 -0.08 -12.28
CA MET A 1 -75.37 0.96 -11.47
C MET A 1 -74.51 0.23 -10.44
N ASN A 2 -73.16 0.25 -10.52
CA ASN A 2 -72.23 1.30 -10.08
C ASN A 2 -72.48 1.72 -8.59
N ASN A 3 -71.54 2.00 -7.70
CA ASN A 3 -70.09 2.30 -7.70
C ASN A 3 -69.52 1.81 -6.32
N LYS A 4 -68.22 1.71 -5.96
CA LYS A 4 -67.02 2.57 -6.13
C LYS A 4 -65.72 1.71 -6.13
N SER A 5 -64.55 2.33 -5.86
CA SER A 5 -63.20 1.70 -5.80
C SER A 5 -62.47 1.97 -4.47
N THR A 6 -61.57 1.05 -4.08
CA THR A 6 -60.31 1.27 -3.31
C THR A 6 -59.33 0.15 -3.71
N SER A 7 -58.17 0.38 -4.33
CA SER A 7 -56.91 0.92 -3.78
C SER A 7 -56.38 0.14 -2.57
N ILE A 8 -55.09 -0.22 -2.42
CA ILE A 8 -53.84 -0.06 -3.20
C ILE A 8 -52.87 -1.15 -2.66
N LEU A 9 -51.89 -1.63 -3.44
CA LEU A 9 -50.50 -1.75 -2.96
C LEU A 9 -49.53 -1.97 -4.14
N LEU A 10 -48.58 -1.05 -4.28
CA LEU A 10 -47.59 -1.08 -5.34
C LEU A 10 -46.64 -2.26 -5.15
N LEU A 11 -46.33 -2.96 -6.24
CA LEU A 11 -45.14 -3.80 -6.32
C LEU A 11 -43.90 -2.88 -6.41
N SER A 12 -43.50 -2.28 -5.30
CA SER A 12 -42.28 -1.49 -5.21
C SER A 12 -41.07 -2.42 -5.36
N LEU A 13 -40.63 -2.61 -6.60
CA LEU A 13 -39.37 -3.27 -6.90
C LEU A 13 -38.22 -2.37 -6.42
N VAL A 14 -37.87 -2.50 -5.14
CA VAL A 14 -36.73 -1.79 -4.56
C VAL A 14 -35.46 -2.44 -5.14
N LEU A 15 -34.98 -1.89 -6.26
CA LEU A 15 -33.61 -2.08 -6.69
C LEU A 15 -32.72 -1.40 -5.63
N LEU A 16 -32.37 -2.15 -4.59
CA LEU A 16 -31.29 -1.76 -3.71
C LEU A 16 -30.02 -1.76 -4.56
N PRO A 17 -29.34 -0.62 -4.76
CA PRO A 17 -28.00 -0.65 -5.31
C PRO A 17 -27.12 -1.50 -4.39
N LEU A 18 -26.56 -2.58 -4.93
CA LEU A 18 -25.57 -3.39 -4.23
C LEU A 18 -24.27 -2.57 -4.15
N TYR A 19 -24.23 -1.62 -3.21
CA TYR A 19 -22.99 -1.01 -2.76
C TYR A 19 -22.21 -2.08 -2.00
N ALA A 20 -21.47 -2.89 -2.77
CA ALA A 20 -20.48 -3.82 -2.27
C ALA A 20 -19.39 -3.03 -1.54
N SER A 21 -19.66 -2.74 -0.28
CA SER A 21 -18.76 -2.05 0.63
C SER A 21 -17.58 -2.99 0.88
N ALA A 22 -16.51 -2.80 0.10
CA ALA A 22 -15.25 -3.52 0.25
C ALA A 22 -14.54 -3.03 1.52
N SER A 23 -15.14 -3.33 2.68
CA SER A 23 -14.60 -2.98 3.99
C SER A 23 -13.14 -3.45 4.08
N PRO A 24 -12.23 -2.62 4.63
CA PRO A 24 -10.85 -3.02 4.81
C PRO A 24 -10.70 -4.26 5.71
N ARG A 25 -10.70 -5.46 5.10
CA ARG A 25 -10.18 -6.70 5.71
C ARG A 25 -8.84 -6.41 6.39
N VAL A 26 -8.86 -6.41 7.72
CA VAL A 26 -7.69 -6.29 8.59
C VAL A 26 -6.83 -7.55 8.45
N GLY A 27 -5.51 -7.43 8.57
CA GLY A 27 -4.58 -8.58 8.52
C GLY A 27 -4.18 -9.07 7.12
N GLY A 28 -4.76 -8.55 6.03
CA GLY A 28 -4.29 -8.82 4.67
C GLY A 28 -3.27 -7.78 4.18
N TRP A 29 -2.30 -8.21 3.36
CA TRP A 29 -1.49 -7.30 2.55
C TRP A 29 -2.38 -6.57 1.53
N ARG A 30 -2.05 -5.31 1.28
CA ARG A 30 -2.79 -4.37 0.43
C ARG A 30 -1.80 -3.52 -0.36
N PRO A 31 -1.95 -3.35 -1.68
CA PRO A 31 -1.14 -2.40 -2.44
C PRO A 31 -1.19 -0.99 -1.80
N LEU A 32 -0.05 -0.31 -1.78
CA LEU A 32 0.01 1.11 -1.41
C LEU A 32 -0.70 1.95 -2.49
N SER A 33 -1.47 2.95 -2.07
CA SER A 33 -2.17 3.87 -2.97
C SER A 33 -1.25 4.90 -3.63
N ASP A 34 -0.19 5.28 -2.93
CA ASP A 34 0.91 6.09 -3.44
C ASP A 34 2.23 5.59 -2.82
N VAL A 35 3.25 5.42 -3.65
CA VAL A 35 4.62 5.04 -3.22
C VAL A 35 5.52 6.26 -3.02
N ASN A 36 5.06 7.43 -3.47
CA ASN A 36 5.71 8.72 -3.29
C ASN A 36 5.23 9.44 -2.02
N ASP A 37 4.30 8.84 -1.28
CA ASP A 37 3.90 9.32 0.05
C ASP A 37 5.17 9.51 0.91
N PRO A 38 5.38 10.70 1.51
CA PRO A 38 6.60 11.00 2.26
C PRO A 38 6.94 9.97 3.35
N HIS A 39 5.93 9.38 4.00
CA HIS A 39 6.08 8.35 5.02
C HIS A 39 6.59 7.03 4.42
N VAL A 40 6.02 6.61 3.28
CA VAL A 40 6.48 5.43 2.53
C VAL A 40 7.92 5.61 2.04
N VAL A 41 8.27 6.81 1.56
CA VAL A 41 9.64 7.15 1.14
C VAL A 41 10.60 7.15 2.34
N GLU A 42 10.18 7.61 3.51
CA GLU A 42 10.97 7.53 4.75
C GLU A 42 11.24 6.07 5.16
N ILE A 43 10.21 5.21 5.13
CA ILE A 43 10.35 3.77 5.40
C ILE A 43 11.30 3.09 4.39
N GLY A 44 11.23 3.47 3.11
CA GLY A 44 12.17 3.00 2.08
C GLY A 44 13.62 3.41 2.40
N LYS A 45 13.87 4.68 2.72
CA LYS A 45 15.19 5.18 3.13
C LYS A 45 15.70 4.50 4.41
N PHE A 46 14.84 4.30 5.39
CA PHE A 46 15.13 3.58 6.63
C PHE A 46 15.63 2.16 6.34
N SER A 47 14.94 1.40 5.48
CA SER A 47 15.35 0.02 5.14
C SER A 47 16.75 -0.07 4.54
N VAL A 48 17.12 0.87 3.64
CA VAL A 48 18.47 0.91 3.04
C VAL A 48 19.51 1.33 4.08
N SER A 49 19.19 2.30 4.95
CA SER A 49 20.08 2.72 6.04
C SER A 49 20.38 1.58 7.02
N GLU A 50 19.36 0.83 7.45
CA GLU A 50 19.53 -0.31 8.35
C GLU A 50 20.30 -1.47 7.70
N TYR A 51 20.03 -1.76 6.42
CA TYR A 51 20.82 -2.75 5.68
C TYR A 51 22.30 -2.36 5.62
N ASN A 52 22.62 -1.11 5.27
CA ASN A 52 23.99 -0.62 5.24
C ASN A 52 24.69 -0.74 6.60
N LYS A 53 24.02 -0.37 7.70
CA LYS A 53 24.55 -0.52 9.07
C LYS A 53 24.88 -1.97 9.42
N GLN A 54 23.98 -2.91 9.09
CA GLN A 54 24.12 -4.32 9.44
C GLN A 54 25.14 -5.06 8.56
N SER A 55 25.12 -4.79 7.26
CA SER A 55 25.95 -5.49 6.25
C SER A 55 27.26 -4.78 5.92
N LYS A 56 27.52 -3.59 6.49
CA LYS A 56 28.62 -2.69 6.10
C LYS A 56 28.64 -2.38 4.59
N ALA A 57 27.46 -2.33 4.00
CA ALA A 57 27.26 -1.97 2.60
C ALA A 57 27.19 -0.44 2.45
N GLY A 58 27.42 0.03 1.22
CA GLY A 58 27.27 1.44 0.84
C GLY A 58 26.20 1.60 -0.24
N LEU A 59 24.99 1.09 -0.02
CA LEU A 59 23.89 1.25 -0.98
C LEU A 59 23.24 2.63 -0.87
N GLU A 60 22.95 3.26 -2.00
CA GLU A 60 22.24 4.54 -2.04
C GLU A 60 20.78 4.34 -2.43
N PHE A 61 19.85 4.85 -1.61
CA PHE A 61 18.43 4.82 -1.92
C PHE A 61 18.10 5.72 -3.12
N VAL A 62 17.40 5.18 -4.11
CA VAL A 62 16.90 5.94 -5.27
C VAL A 62 15.41 6.24 -5.11
N VAL A 63 14.55 5.21 -5.06
CA VAL A 63 13.08 5.37 -5.00
C VAL A 63 12.38 4.10 -4.49
N VAL A 64 11.16 4.24 -3.98
CA VAL A 64 10.24 3.10 -3.78
C VAL A 64 9.53 2.84 -5.12
N VAL A 65 9.77 1.66 -5.71
CA VAL A 65 9.23 1.27 -7.02
C VAL A 65 7.78 0.78 -6.89
N SER A 66 7.51 -0.01 -5.87
CA SER A 66 6.20 -0.56 -5.55
C SER A 66 6.14 -0.95 -4.07
N GLY A 67 4.95 -1.23 -3.55
CA GLY A 67 4.85 -1.83 -2.22
C GLY A 67 3.43 -2.15 -1.77
N GLU A 68 3.38 -2.86 -0.66
CA GLU A 68 2.17 -3.25 0.05
C GLU A 68 2.27 -2.85 1.53
N SER A 69 1.12 -2.64 2.17
CA SER A 69 1.00 -2.49 3.62
C SER A 69 0.04 -3.52 4.21
N GLN A 70 0.22 -3.85 5.49
CA GLN A 70 -0.64 -4.76 6.24
C GLN A 70 -0.84 -4.22 7.66
N VAL A 71 -2.10 -4.09 8.07
CA VAL A 71 -2.45 -3.71 9.45
C VAL A 71 -2.27 -4.92 10.37
N VAL A 72 -1.47 -4.75 11.42
CA VAL A 72 -1.19 -5.74 12.48
C VAL A 72 -1.27 -5.04 13.85
N ALA A 73 -0.55 -5.53 14.88
CA ALA A 73 -0.25 -4.74 16.07
C ALA A 73 0.79 -3.64 15.74
N GLY A 74 0.39 -2.67 14.91
CA GLY A 74 1.26 -1.77 14.17
C GLY A 74 0.96 -1.82 12.67
N MET A 75 1.95 -1.50 11.83
CA MET A 75 1.87 -1.57 10.38
C MET A 75 3.08 -2.34 9.84
N ASN A 76 2.87 -3.35 8.99
CA ASN A 76 3.94 -3.87 8.14
C ASN A 76 3.92 -3.14 6.80
N TYR A 77 5.10 -2.93 6.23
CA TYR A 77 5.33 -2.47 4.87
C TYR A 77 6.24 -3.47 4.16
N ARG A 78 5.85 -3.90 2.95
CA ARG A 78 6.70 -4.65 2.01
C ARG A 78 6.95 -3.72 0.84
N LEU A 79 8.18 -3.26 0.67
CA LEU A 79 8.56 -2.29 -0.37
C LEU A 79 9.55 -2.94 -1.35
N ILE A 80 9.41 -2.64 -2.63
CA ILE A 80 10.49 -2.82 -3.61
C ILE A 80 11.21 -1.48 -3.71
N VAL A 81 12.47 -1.42 -3.26
CA VAL A 81 13.30 -0.22 -3.31
C VAL A 81 14.36 -0.36 -4.39
N ALA A 82 14.50 0.67 -5.23
CA ALA A 82 15.62 0.80 -6.16
C ALA A 82 16.81 1.45 -5.42
N VAL A 83 18.00 0.88 -5.60
CA VAL A 83 19.25 1.38 -5.02
C VAL A 83 20.39 1.35 -6.03
N ASN A 84 21.38 2.21 -5.82
CA ASN A 84 22.67 2.15 -6.51
C ASN A 84 23.74 1.55 -5.58
N ASP A 85 24.77 0.93 -6.16
CA ASP A 85 26.01 0.68 -5.43
C ASP A 85 26.70 2.04 -5.26
N GLY A 86 26.86 2.55 -4.03
CA GLY A 86 27.47 3.85 -3.71
C GLY A 86 29.00 3.90 -3.88
N VAL A 87 29.52 3.13 -4.84
CA VAL A 87 30.84 3.34 -5.41
C VAL A 87 30.61 4.19 -6.65
N GLU A 88 31.19 5.38 -6.70
CA GLU A 88 31.21 6.24 -7.90
C GLU A 88 32.08 5.62 -9.01
N THR A 89 31.63 4.48 -9.56
CA THR A 89 32.12 4.01 -10.86
C THR A 89 31.64 5.00 -11.91
N ALA A 90 32.54 5.47 -12.78
CA ALA A 90 32.32 6.60 -13.68
C ALA A 90 31.39 6.32 -14.89
N GLY A 91 30.40 5.44 -14.71
CA GLY A 91 29.27 5.24 -15.58
C GLY A 91 28.06 4.87 -14.73
N ALA A 92 26.88 5.38 -15.07
CA ALA A 92 25.65 5.11 -14.32
C ALA A 92 25.34 3.60 -14.31
N GLY A 93 25.74 2.92 -13.24
CA GLY A 93 25.34 1.54 -12.98
C GLY A 93 23.82 1.46 -12.91
N ALA A 94 23.23 0.46 -13.54
CA ALA A 94 21.79 0.26 -13.48
C ALA A 94 21.36 0.01 -12.03
N SER A 95 20.39 0.77 -11.54
CA SER A 95 19.84 0.60 -10.20
C SER A 95 19.29 -0.82 -10.01
N LYS A 96 19.56 -1.42 -8.85
CA LYS A 96 19.10 -2.74 -8.46
C LYS A 96 17.87 -2.61 -7.58
N ASN A 97 16.92 -3.54 -7.74
CA ASN A 97 15.71 -3.59 -6.93
C ASN A 97 15.86 -4.63 -5.81
N TYR A 98 15.51 -4.26 -4.58
CA TYR A 98 15.49 -5.13 -3.41
C TYR A 98 14.12 -5.11 -2.74
N GLU A 99 13.65 -6.25 -2.23
CA GLU A 99 12.49 -6.30 -1.33
C GLU A 99 12.93 -6.01 0.11
N ALA A 100 12.26 -5.06 0.75
CA ALA A 100 12.41 -4.74 2.16
C ALA A 100 11.08 -4.97 2.89
N ILE A 101 11.11 -5.65 4.03
CA ILE A 101 9.97 -5.79 4.94
C ILE A 101 10.29 -5.02 6.23
N VAL A 102 9.49 -4.00 6.54
CA VAL A 102 9.64 -3.13 7.70
C VAL A 102 8.38 -3.20 8.56
N TRP A 103 8.54 -3.34 9.87
CA TRP A 103 7.45 -3.18 10.83
C TRP A 103 7.57 -1.84 11.54
N GLU A 104 6.48 -1.08 11.50
CA GLU A 104 6.30 0.16 12.24
C GLU A 104 5.37 -0.08 13.44
N ARG A 105 5.84 0.33 14.62
CA ARG A 105 5.02 0.39 15.83
C ARG A 105 4.16 1.65 15.78
N ARG A 106 2.83 1.51 15.85
CA ARG A 106 1.95 2.67 16.12
C ARG A 106 2.29 3.28 17.48
N GLY A 107 2.42 4.60 17.51
CA GLY A 107 2.42 5.40 18.75
C GLY A 107 1.04 5.50 19.38
#